data_AF-G0NIM5-F1
#
_entry.id   AF-G0NIM5-F1
#
_cell.length_a   1.000
_cell.length_b   1.000
_cell.length_c   1.000
_cell.angle_alpha   90.00
_cell.angle_beta   90.00
_cell.angle_gamma   90.00
#
_symmetry.space_group_name_H-M   'P 1'
#
loop_
_entity.id
_entity.type
_entity.pdbx_description
1 polymer ?
#
loop_
_entity_poly.entity_id
_entity_poly.type
_entity_poly.pdbx_seq_one_letter_code
_entity_poly.pdbx_strand_id
1 'polypeptide(L)'
;MTFTLSDAHVNVPLAGIETEKPYHIKEIEGSPPIPLSFLQNCVPNSIQYVRLCYPRVYGQPFPVEEFLNTPALQITKKWRLHLKDCPDFGVAIAKKWIEWDVDCKSQLEFYYDDYKKVVPSFLKRFGTVKIVQQTETMVRFETPNSKKHMILQWTCGFILAMVSADLEEKDFKKYIFSP
;
A
#
# COMPACT_ATOMS: atom_id res chain seq x y z
N MET A 1 -1.72 -8.34 -21.16
CA MET A 1 -1.76 -7.88 -19.75
C MET A 1 -2.14 -9.09 -18.93
N THR A 2 -1.24 -9.53 -18.05
CA THR A 2 -1.34 -10.84 -17.38
C THR A 2 -1.52 -10.58 -15.90
N PHE A 3 -2.62 -11.08 -15.34
CA PHE A 3 -2.91 -11.00 -13.91
C PHE A 3 -2.97 -12.42 -13.37
N THR A 4 -2.36 -12.62 -12.21
CA THR A 4 -2.49 -13.88 -11.47
C THR A 4 -3.63 -13.71 -10.48
N LEU A 5 -4.74 -14.40 -10.72
CA LEU A 5 -5.85 -14.51 -9.77
C LEU A 5 -5.70 -15.85 -9.05
N SER A 6 -5.56 -15.87 -7.73
CA SER A 6 -5.41 -17.12 -6.96
C SER A 6 -6.71 -17.51 -6.24
N ASP A 7 -7.36 -18.53 -6.79
CA ASP A 7 -7.78 -19.73 -6.02
C ASP A 7 -7.18 -21.01 -6.66
N ALA A 8 -6.75 -20.92 -7.92
CA ALA A 8 -5.73 -21.73 -8.60
C ALA A 8 -4.96 -20.75 -9.51
N HIS A 9 -3.68 -20.98 -9.81
CA HIS A 9 -2.86 -20.10 -10.66
C HIS A 9 -3.44 -19.94 -12.07
N VAL A 10 -4.38 -19.03 -12.27
CA VAL A 10 -4.96 -18.75 -13.59
C VAL A 10 -4.55 -17.35 -14.03
N ASN A 11 -3.82 -17.31 -15.14
CA ASN A 11 -3.47 -16.09 -15.86
C ASN A 11 -4.66 -15.71 -16.75
N VAL A 12 -5.47 -14.72 -16.36
CA VAL A 12 -6.62 -14.29 -17.19
C VAL A 12 -6.41 -12.87 -17.72
N PRO A 13 -6.62 -12.61 -19.02
CA PRO A 13 -6.76 -11.25 -19.53
C PRO A 13 -8.04 -10.62 -18.96
N LEU A 14 -7.92 -9.49 -18.25
CA LEU A 14 -9.09 -8.78 -17.66
C LEU A 14 -9.99 -8.08 -18.70
N ALA A 15 -9.60 -8.04 -19.98
CA ALA A 15 -10.42 -7.48 -21.03
C ALA A 15 -11.47 -8.53 -21.48
N GLY A 16 -12.74 -8.31 -21.12
CA GLY A 16 -13.88 -9.06 -21.67
C GLY A 16 -14.52 -10.11 -20.75
N ILE A 17 -14.24 -10.09 -19.44
CA ILE A 17 -14.93 -10.99 -18.50
C ILE A 17 -16.14 -10.25 -17.89
N GLU A 18 -17.26 -10.26 -18.61
CA GLU A 18 -18.57 -9.96 -18.02
C GLU A 18 -19.08 -11.24 -17.34
N THR A 19 -19.27 -11.21 -16.03
CA THR A 19 -19.85 -12.32 -15.27
C THR A 19 -21.10 -11.84 -14.54
N GLU A 20 -22.14 -12.68 -14.56
CA GLU A 20 -23.39 -12.42 -13.81
C GLU A 20 -23.20 -12.54 -12.28
N LYS A 21 -22.04 -13.02 -11.82
CA LYS A 21 -21.73 -13.25 -10.41
C LYS A 21 -20.39 -12.60 -10.03
N PRO A 22 -20.30 -11.94 -8.86
CA PRO A 22 -19.07 -11.29 -8.43
C PRO A 22 -17.93 -12.29 -8.20
N TYR A 23 -16.70 -11.84 -8.45
CA TYR A 23 -15.50 -12.68 -8.32
C TYR A 23 -15.14 -12.93 -6.86
N HIS A 24 -14.89 -14.18 -6.49
CA HIS A 24 -14.26 -14.53 -5.21
C HIS A 24 -12.75 -14.61 -5.42
N ILE A 25 -12.04 -13.52 -5.10
CA ILE A 25 -10.58 -13.43 -5.26
C ILE A 25 -9.98 -13.08 -3.91
N LYS A 26 -9.00 -13.88 -3.45
CA LYS A 26 -8.31 -13.64 -2.18
C LYS A 26 -7.04 -12.83 -2.36
N GLU A 27 -6.39 -12.94 -3.51
CA GLU A 27 -5.12 -12.25 -3.74
C GLU A 27 -5.09 -11.63 -5.13
N ILE A 28 -4.50 -10.44 -5.20
CA ILE A 28 -4.30 -9.73 -6.44
C ILE A 28 -2.84 -9.37 -6.56
N GLU A 29 -2.21 -9.81 -7.66
CA GLU A 29 -0.86 -9.43 -8.03
C GLU A 29 -0.81 -8.95 -9.48
N GLY A 30 -0.17 -7.80 -9.71
CA GLY A 30 0.09 -7.35 -11.08
C GLY A 30 0.67 -5.95 -11.23
N SER A 31 1.04 -5.66 -12.47
CA SER A 31 1.43 -4.33 -12.93
C SER A 31 0.22 -3.72 -13.69
N PRO A 32 -0.37 -2.62 -13.21
CA PRO A 32 -1.54 -1.95 -13.76
C PRO A 32 -1.42 -1.50 -15.23
N PRO A 33 -2.54 -1.04 -15.85
CA PRO A 33 -3.82 -0.74 -15.20
C PRO A 33 -4.56 -2.00 -14.75
N ILE A 34 -4.75 -2.18 -13.43
CA ILE A 34 -5.91 -2.92 -12.94
C ILE A 34 -7.03 -1.92 -13.05
N PRO A 35 -8.05 -2.16 -13.88
CA PRO A 35 -9.21 -1.30 -13.88
C PRO A 35 -9.81 -1.34 -12.46
N LEU A 36 -9.97 -0.20 -11.79
CA LEU A 36 -10.67 -0.18 -10.50
C LEU A 36 -12.07 -0.79 -10.62
N SER A 37 -12.69 -0.68 -11.81
CA SER A 37 -13.92 -1.38 -12.16
C SER A 37 -13.86 -2.90 -12.03
N PHE A 38 -12.69 -3.54 -12.22
CA PHE A 38 -12.53 -4.96 -11.93
C PHE A 38 -12.65 -5.26 -10.44
N LEU A 39 -12.01 -4.43 -9.60
CA LEU A 39 -12.08 -4.61 -8.15
C LEU A 39 -13.49 -4.37 -7.60
N GLN A 40 -14.25 -3.47 -8.24
CA GLN A 40 -15.66 -3.23 -7.93
C GLN A 40 -16.56 -4.46 -8.22
N ASN A 41 -16.14 -5.34 -9.13
CA ASN A 41 -16.85 -6.59 -9.44
C ASN A 41 -16.44 -7.77 -8.54
N CYS A 42 -15.48 -7.57 -7.62
CA CYS A 42 -15.11 -8.58 -6.64
C CYS A 42 -16.10 -8.59 -5.47
N VAL A 43 -16.29 -9.75 -4.86
CA VAL A 43 -17.13 -9.90 -3.67
C VAL A 43 -16.61 -8.97 -2.56
N PRO A 44 -17.48 -8.20 -1.88
CA PRO A 44 -17.06 -7.37 -0.76
C PRO A 44 -16.30 -8.19 0.28
N ASN A 45 -15.24 -7.61 0.86
CA ASN A 45 -14.43 -8.29 1.87
C ASN A 45 -13.83 -9.64 1.43
N SER A 46 -13.47 -9.80 0.15
CA SER A 46 -12.90 -11.07 -0.33
C SER A 46 -11.38 -11.06 -0.42
N ILE A 47 -10.78 -9.90 -0.71
CA ILE A 47 -9.35 -9.78 -0.97
C ILE A 47 -8.60 -9.63 0.36
N GLN A 48 -7.59 -10.46 0.55
CA GLN A 48 -6.77 -10.57 1.75
C GLN A 48 -5.35 -10.03 1.53
N TYR A 49 -4.84 -10.16 0.29
CA TYR A 49 -3.51 -9.72 -0.10
C TYR A 49 -3.51 -8.95 -1.43
N VAL A 50 -2.82 -7.82 -1.44
CA VAL A 50 -2.68 -6.98 -2.63
C VAL A 50 -1.22 -6.70 -2.90
N ARG A 51 -0.75 -7.01 -4.11
CA ARG A 51 0.58 -6.66 -4.62
C ARG A 51 0.48 -5.94 -5.96
N LEU A 52 0.68 -4.63 -5.97
CA LEU A 52 0.54 -3.80 -7.17
C LEU A 52 1.79 -3.00 -7.44
N CYS A 53 2.18 -2.92 -8.71
CA CYS A 53 3.22 -2.02 -9.17
C CYS A 53 2.65 -1.07 -10.22
N TYR A 54 2.20 0.13 -9.84
CA TYR A 54 1.60 1.15 -10.72
C TYR A 54 2.68 2.06 -11.33
N PRO A 55 3.16 1.77 -12.56
CA PRO A 55 4.13 2.62 -13.23
C PRO A 55 3.48 3.94 -13.67
N ARG A 56 4.32 4.97 -13.86
CA ARG A 56 3.93 6.25 -14.46
C ARG A 56 3.70 6.08 -15.95
N VAL A 57 2.67 5.35 -16.32
CA VAL A 57 2.26 5.16 -17.71
C VAL A 57 1.01 6.02 -17.86
N TYR A 58 1.01 6.94 -18.82
CA TYR A 58 -0.13 7.80 -19.19
C TYR A 58 -0.37 9.08 -18.39
N GLY A 59 0.52 9.46 -17.45
CA GLY A 59 0.44 10.77 -16.79
C GLY A 59 -0.76 10.98 -15.87
N GLN A 60 -1.53 9.93 -15.59
CA GLN A 60 -2.62 9.96 -14.62
C GLN A 60 -2.11 9.49 -13.24
N PRO A 61 -2.40 10.24 -12.16
CA PRO A 61 -2.02 9.82 -10.81
C PRO A 61 -2.79 8.56 -10.39
N PHE A 62 -2.24 7.83 -9.42
CA PHE A 62 -2.96 6.70 -8.84
C PHE A 62 -4.24 7.20 -8.11
N PRO A 63 -5.42 6.62 -8.40
CA PRO A 63 -6.70 7.01 -7.79
C PRO A 63 -6.82 6.47 -6.34
N VAL A 64 -6.06 7.05 -5.41
CA VAL A 64 -5.93 6.58 -4.01
C VAL A 64 -7.28 6.43 -3.32
N GLU A 65 -8.15 7.43 -3.42
CA GLU A 65 -9.43 7.45 -2.72
C GLU A 65 -10.39 6.37 -3.23
N GLU A 66 -10.59 6.28 -4.55
CA GLU A 66 -11.45 5.25 -5.16
C GLU A 66 -10.92 3.84 -4.86
N PHE A 67 -9.60 3.67 -4.91
CA PHE A 67 -8.95 2.41 -4.54
C PHE A 67 -9.24 2.02 -3.09
N LEU A 68 -9.01 2.91 -2.12
CA LEU A 68 -9.23 2.61 -0.69
C LEU A 68 -10.71 2.41 -0.34
N ASN A 69 -11.64 2.99 -1.11
CA ASN A 69 -13.08 2.83 -0.92
C ASN A 69 -13.67 1.57 -1.57
N THR A 70 -12.85 0.78 -2.25
CA THR A 70 -13.31 -0.46 -2.91
C THR A 70 -13.79 -1.49 -1.87
N PRO A 71 -15.05 -1.95 -1.92
CA PRO A 71 -15.62 -2.86 -0.91
C PRO A 71 -14.87 -4.19 -0.78
N ALA A 72 -14.32 -4.71 -1.88
CA ALA A 72 -13.58 -5.96 -1.87
C ALA A 72 -12.29 -5.91 -1.03
N LEU A 73 -11.75 -4.71 -0.78
CA LEU A 73 -10.45 -4.51 -0.12
C LEU A 73 -10.55 -4.27 1.40
N GLN A 74 -11.74 -4.06 1.96
CA GLN A 74 -11.88 -3.56 3.34
C GLN A 74 -11.33 -4.50 4.43
N ILE A 75 -11.19 -5.80 4.16
CA ILE A 75 -10.54 -6.76 5.09
C ILE A 75 -9.07 -7.05 4.75
N THR A 76 -8.52 -6.42 3.71
CA THR A 76 -7.16 -6.73 3.25
C THR A 76 -6.17 -6.42 4.35
N LYS A 77 -5.47 -7.46 4.83
CA LYS A 77 -4.49 -7.31 5.91
C LYS A 77 -3.08 -7.15 5.40
N LYS A 78 -2.76 -7.54 4.17
CA LYS A 78 -1.38 -7.47 3.67
C LYS A 78 -1.29 -6.73 2.34
N TRP A 79 -0.32 -5.82 2.24
CA TRP A 79 -0.18 -4.92 1.11
C TRP A 79 1.26 -4.81 0.63
N ARG A 80 1.47 -4.82 -0.68
CA ARG A 80 2.73 -4.44 -1.33
C ARG A 80 2.43 -3.54 -2.51
N LEU A 81 2.58 -2.24 -2.32
CA LEU A 81 2.26 -1.23 -3.32
C LEU A 81 3.55 -0.55 -3.76
N HIS A 82 3.77 -0.47 -5.07
CA HIS A 82 4.78 0.38 -5.67
C HIS A 82 4.07 1.39 -6.56
N LEU A 83 4.03 2.66 -6.15
CA LEU A 83 3.33 3.72 -6.85
C LEU A 83 4.33 4.77 -7.31
N LYS A 84 4.55 4.92 -8.63
CA LYS A 84 5.47 5.96 -9.12
C LYS A 84 5.00 7.39 -8.88
N ASP A 85 3.70 7.60 -8.71
CA ASP A 85 3.13 8.91 -8.34
C ASP A 85 1.97 8.68 -7.36
N CYS A 86 2.08 9.25 -6.16
CA CYS A 86 1.11 9.14 -5.08
C CYS A 86 0.76 10.56 -4.55
N PRO A 87 -0.27 11.23 -5.11
CA PRO A 87 -0.49 12.68 -5.01
C PRO A 87 -0.50 13.27 -3.60
N ASP A 88 -0.83 12.45 -2.60
CA ASP A 88 -0.91 12.81 -1.20
C ASP A 88 0.32 12.39 -0.38
N PHE A 89 1.39 11.94 -1.04
CA PHE A 89 2.59 11.35 -0.46
C PHE A 89 2.31 10.06 0.34
N GLY A 90 1.23 9.34 0.02
CA GLY A 90 0.86 8.10 0.71
C GLY A 90 0.12 8.30 2.04
N VAL A 91 -0.30 9.53 2.35
CA VAL A 91 -0.95 9.87 3.63
C VAL A 91 -2.27 9.14 3.84
N ALA A 92 -3.13 9.08 2.84
CA ALA A 92 -4.42 8.40 2.93
C ALA A 92 -4.24 6.88 3.08
N ILE A 93 -3.28 6.29 2.36
CA ILE A 93 -2.91 4.88 2.50
C ILE A 93 -2.40 4.62 3.93
N ALA A 94 -1.49 5.45 4.42
CA ALA A 94 -0.95 5.34 5.77
C ALA A 94 -2.06 5.39 6.84
N LYS A 95 -2.97 6.38 6.75
CA LYS A 95 -4.10 6.50 7.68
C LYS A 95 -5.01 5.28 7.63
N LYS A 96 -5.37 4.80 6.42
CA LYS A 96 -6.20 3.61 6.26
C LYS A 96 -5.53 2.35 6.77
N TRP A 97 -4.22 2.19 6.59
CA TRP A 97 -3.50 1.04 7.12
C TRP A 97 -3.46 0.98 8.64
N ILE A 98 -3.37 2.15 9.30
CA ILE A 98 -3.51 2.25 10.75
C ILE A 98 -4.95 1.91 11.18
N GLU A 99 -5.95 2.47 10.51
CA GLU A 99 -7.37 2.21 10.78
C GLU A 99 -7.73 0.72 10.63
N TRP A 100 -7.24 0.08 9.55
CA TRP A 100 -7.48 -1.32 9.27
C TRP A 100 -6.60 -2.28 10.06
N ASP A 101 -5.68 -1.77 10.90
CA ASP A 101 -4.69 -2.56 11.63
C ASP A 101 -4.05 -3.63 10.72
N VAL A 102 -3.50 -3.19 9.59
CA VAL A 102 -2.90 -4.10 8.61
C VAL A 102 -1.68 -4.81 9.20
N ASP A 103 -1.30 -5.92 8.59
CA ASP A 103 -0.20 -6.74 9.05
C ASP A 103 1.15 -6.08 8.83
N CYS A 104 2.04 -6.40 9.76
CA CYS A 104 3.47 -6.23 9.63
C CYS A 104 3.95 -6.74 8.27
N LYS A 105 4.90 -6.01 7.67
CA LYS A 105 5.42 -6.19 6.29
C LYS A 105 4.50 -5.66 5.18
N SER A 106 3.40 -5.00 5.53
CA SER A 106 2.69 -4.17 4.55
C SER A 106 3.56 -2.96 4.17
N GLN A 107 3.72 -2.70 2.87
CA GLN A 107 4.69 -1.74 2.34
C GLN A 107 4.16 -0.95 1.16
N LEU A 108 4.37 0.36 1.19
CA LEU A 108 4.10 1.28 0.10
C LEU A 108 5.41 1.97 -0.27
N GLU A 109 5.84 1.77 -1.50
CA GLU A 109 7.01 2.40 -2.11
C GLU A 109 6.54 3.46 -3.11
N PHE A 110 7.12 4.66 -3.03
CA PHE A 110 6.82 5.74 -3.96
C PHE A 110 8.01 6.68 -4.16
N TYR A 111 7.97 7.45 -5.24
CA TYR A 111 9.11 8.23 -5.73
C TYR A 111 8.71 9.67 -6.04
N TYR A 112 9.58 10.61 -5.66
CA TYR A 112 9.45 12.04 -5.92
C TYR A 112 10.84 12.66 -6.11
N ASP A 113 10.95 13.60 -7.05
CA ASP A 113 12.23 14.25 -7.40
C ASP A 113 12.72 15.21 -6.29
N ASP A 114 11.80 15.87 -5.57
CA ASP A 114 12.13 16.86 -4.54
C ASP A 114 11.94 16.29 -3.13
N TYR A 115 12.94 15.54 -2.67
CA TYR A 115 12.91 14.86 -1.37
C TYR A 115 12.73 15.82 -0.18
N LYS A 116 13.23 17.05 -0.28
CA LYS A 116 13.18 18.04 0.80
C LYS A 116 11.77 18.51 1.09
N LYS A 117 10.86 18.45 0.10
CA LYS A 117 9.45 18.82 0.28
C LYS A 117 8.57 17.67 0.74
N VAL A 118 8.92 16.43 0.42
CA VAL A 118 8.06 15.26 0.66
C VAL A 118 7.85 15.02 2.15
N VAL A 119 8.92 14.88 2.94
CA VAL A 119 8.80 14.54 4.37
C VAL A 119 8.05 15.62 5.15
N PRO A 120 8.37 16.93 5.05
CA PRO A 120 7.59 17.96 5.74
C PRO A 120 6.13 18.00 5.30
N SER A 121 5.86 17.78 4.01
CA SER A 121 4.49 17.75 3.47
C SER A 121 3.70 16.55 3.97
N PHE A 122 4.34 15.37 4.01
CA PHE A 122 3.78 14.16 4.59
C PHE A 122 3.43 14.38 6.06
N LEU A 123 4.39 14.81 6.88
CA LEU A 123 4.18 15.01 8.32
C LEU A 123 3.05 16.02 8.60
N LYS A 124 3.02 17.13 7.84
CA LYS A 124 1.96 18.14 7.95
C LYS A 124 0.57 17.58 7.64
N ARG A 125 0.44 16.74 6.60
CA ARG A 125 -0.84 16.16 6.15
C ARG A 125 -1.26 14.94 6.97
N PHE A 126 -0.28 14.16 7.44
CA PHE A 126 -0.50 13.00 8.29
C PHE A 126 -1.13 13.43 9.61
N GLY A 127 -0.70 14.58 10.14
CA GLY A 127 -1.33 15.25 11.26
C GLY A 127 -0.79 14.74 12.59
N THR A 128 -1.62 14.81 13.63
CA THR A 128 -1.21 14.56 15.02
C THR A 128 -1.09 13.06 15.29
N VAL A 129 0.03 12.47 14.87
CA VAL A 129 0.43 11.10 15.24
C VAL A 129 1.69 11.18 16.08
N LYS A 130 1.75 10.39 17.16
CA LYS A 130 2.89 10.39 18.08
C LYS A 130 4.12 9.82 17.37
N ILE A 131 5.14 10.66 17.18
CA ILE A 131 6.45 10.25 16.69
C ILE A 131 7.22 9.65 17.87
N VAL A 132 7.65 8.41 17.74
CA VAL A 132 8.41 7.69 18.79
C VAL A 132 9.91 7.61 18.49
N GLN A 133 10.29 7.83 17.23
CA GLN A 133 11.68 7.86 16.79
C GLN A 133 11.78 8.69 15.51
N GLN A 134 12.83 9.50 15.41
CA GLN A 134 13.14 10.26 14.21
C GLN A 134 14.66 10.32 14.01
N THR A 135 15.10 10.03 12.80
CA THR A 135 16.50 10.14 12.37
C THR A 135 16.58 11.00 11.11
N GLU A 136 17.79 11.16 10.57
CA GLU A 136 18.00 11.90 9.31
C GLU A 136 17.31 11.24 8.10
N THR A 137 16.95 9.96 8.20
CA THR A 137 16.44 9.17 7.07
C THR A 137 15.14 8.42 7.35
N MET A 138 14.56 8.57 8.55
CA MET A 138 13.37 7.84 8.95
C MET A 138 12.56 8.58 10.03
N VAL A 139 11.23 8.43 9.99
CA VAL A 139 10.31 8.77 11.09
C VAL A 139 9.47 7.55 11.43
N ARG A 140 9.35 7.25 12.73
CA ARG A 140 8.53 6.17 13.29
C ARG A 140 7.36 6.71 14.07
N PHE A 141 6.19 6.17 13.81
CA PHE A 141 4.93 6.57 14.39
C PHE A 141 4.35 5.43 15.23
N GLU A 142 3.82 5.80 16.40
CA GLU A 142 2.98 4.90 17.20
C GLU A 142 1.65 4.67 16.48
N THR A 143 1.11 3.46 16.57
CA THR A 143 -0.24 3.14 16.13
C THR A 143 -1.12 2.78 17.33
N PRO A 144 -2.45 2.76 17.21
CA PRO A 144 -3.33 2.29 18.28
C PRO A 144 -3.04 0.84 18.71
N ASN A 145 -2.49 0.02 17.81
CA ASN A 145 -2.00 -1.30 18.15
C ASN A 145 -0.58 -1.19 18.72
N SER A 146 -0.44 -1.34 20.04
CA SER A 146 0.85 -1.21 20.73
C SER A 146 1.94 -2.20 20.30
N LYS A 147 1.57 -3.25 19.55
CA LYS A 147 2.52 -4.21 18.97
C LYS A 147 3.03 -3.80 17.59
N LYS A 148 2.48 -2.74 16.98
CA LYS A 148 2.82 -2.31 15.62
C LYS A 148 3.13 -0.82 15.57
N HIS A 149 4.17 -0.48 14.84
CA HIS A 149 4.50 0.90 14.49
C HIS A 149 4.44 1.06 12.97
N MET A 150 4.31 2.31 12.52
CA MET A 150 4.52 2.67 11.13
C MET A 150 5.84 3.40 10.99
N ILE A 151 6.57 3.15 9.91
CA ILE A 151 7.78 3.90 9.56
C ILE A 151 7.62 4.55 8.19
N LEU A 152 8.15 5.76 8.04
CA LEU A 152 8.45 6.41 6.77
C LEU A 152 9.97 6.52 6.66
N GLN A 153 10.57 5.88 5.66
CA GLN A 153 12.02 5.92 5.38
C GLN A 153 12.29 6.51 3.99
N TRP A 154 13.41 7.23 3.82
CA TRP A 154 13.76 7.90 2.56
C TRP A 154 15.22 7.71 2.09
N THR A 155 15.83 6.55 2.34
CA THR A 155 17.22 6.29 1.91
C THR A 155 17.39 5.93 0.43
N CYS A 156 16.39 5.29 -0.18
CA CYS A 156 16.46 4.72 -1.55
C CYS A 156 15.16 4.95 -2.33
N GLY A 157 14.48 6.08 -2.07
CA GLY A 157 13.06 6.28 -2.37
C GLY A 157 12.24 6.34 -1.07
N PHE A 158 10.96 6.67 -1.16
CA PHE A 158 10.09 6.77 0.01
C PHE A 158 9.39 5.43 0.26
N ILE A 159 9.56 4.91 1.48
CA ILE A 159 8.94 3.66 1.89
C ILE A 159 8.14 3.90 3.16
N LEU A 160 6.83 3.65 3.08
CA LEU A 160 5.95 3.50 4.22
C LEU A 160 5.82 2.01 4.53
N ALA A 161 6.07 1.62 5.78
CA ALA A 161 5.96 0.22 6.18
C ALA A 161 5.33 0.05 7.56
N MET A 162 4.53 -1.00 7.69
CA MET A 162 4.07 -1.50 8.98
C MET A 162 5.09 -2.49 9.55
N VAL A 163 5.56 -2.19 10.76
CA VAL A 163 6.62 -2.93 11.45
C VAL A 163 6.15 -3.31 12.85
N SER A 164 6.81 -4.32 13.42
CA SER A 164 6.61 -4.63 14.83
C SER A 164 7.12 -3.49 15.71
N ALA A 165 6.47 -3.24 16.84
CA ALA A 165 6.87 -2.19 17.79
C ALA A 165 8.22 -2.51 18.47
N ASP A 166 8.58 -3.78 18.60
CA ASP A 166 9.86 -4.25 19.13
C ASP A 166 11.00 -4.27 18.09
N LEU A 167 10.71 -3.98 16.81
CA LEU A 167 11.73 -3.98 15.77
C LEU A 167 12.79 -2.89 16.07
N GLU A 168 14.05 -3.30 16.10
CA GLU A 168 15.20 -2.43 16.32
C GLU A 168 15.62 -1.72 15.02
N GLU A 169 16.18 -0.51 15.14
CA GLU A 169 16.57 0.32 14.00
C GLU A 169 17.56 -0.38 13.07
N LYS A 170 18.53 -1.10 13.63
CA LYS A 170 19.55 -1.84 12.87
C LYS A 170 18.94 -2.89 11.93
N ASP A 171 17.76 -3.38 12.25
CA ASP A 171 17.06 -4.43 11.52
C ASP A 171 16.04 -3.87 10.50
N PHE A 172 15.76 -2.56 10.51
CA PHE A 172 14.77 -1.93 9.61
C PHE A 172 15.05 -2.19 8.14
N LYS A 173 16.29 -1.93 7.69
CA LYS A 173 16.66 -2.16 6.28
C LYS A 173 16.42 -3.61 5.88
N LYS A 174 16.89 -4.57 6.69
CA LYS A 174 16.70 -6.00 6.43
C LYS A 174 15.22 -6.36 6.39
N TYR A 175 14.42 -5.82 7.31
CA TYR A 175 13.00 -6.08 7.40
C TYR A 175 12.23 -5.57 6.18
N ILE A 176 12.47 -4.31 5.79
CA ILE A 176 11.79 -3.65 4.69
C ILE A 176 12.15 -4.32 3.36
N PHE A 177 13.43 -4.60 3.13
CA PHE A 177 13.88 -5.18 1.86
C PHE A 177 13.85 -6.72 1.85
N SER A 178 13.30 -7.36 2.88
CA SER A 178 13.12 -8.81 2.89
C SER A 178 11.95 -9.24 1.98
N PRO A 179 12.14 -10.29 1.15
CA PRO A 179 11.11 -10.79 0.24
C PRO A 179 9.87 -11.35 0.96
#